data_AF-A0A947F658-F1
#
_entry.id   AF-A0A947F658-F1
#
_cell.length_a   1.000
_cell.length_b   1.000
_cell.length_c   1.000
_cell.angle_alpha   90.00
_cell.angle_beta   90.00
_cell.angle_gamma   90.00
#
_symmetry.space_group_name_H-M   'P 1'
#
loop_
_entity.id
_entity.type
_entity.pdbx_description
1 polymer ?
#
loop_
_entity_poly.entity_id
_entity_poly.type
_entity_poly.pdbx_seq_one_letter_code
_entity_poly.pdbx_strand_id
1 'polypeptide(L)'
;EISAALTKDLDRINELWSEGINLFGGPFLGGKEFGAIDAFYAPVVFRILTYNLALNSKANTYYNHMLSLQGMIQWQKMALREAWRDLGHEEEVAQFGKVLADHRLA
;
A
#
# COMPACT_ATOMS: atom_id res chain seq x y z
N GLU A 1 -0.06 -15.67 -10.09
CA GLU A 1 1.05 -15.35 -11.01
C GLU A 1 1.10 -13.84 -11.22
N ILE A 2 2.27 -13.20 -11.19
CA ILE A 2 2.40 -11.77 -11.48
C ILE A 2 2.42 -11.60 -13.00
N SER A 3 1.46 -10.86 -13.55
CA SER A 3 1.39 -10.63 -15.00
C SER A 3 2.48 -9.67 -15.47
N ALA A 4 2.79 -9.71 -16.77
CA ALA A 4 3.71 -8.74 -17.39
C ALA A 4 3.22 -7.29 -17.23
N ALA A 5 1.91 -7.06 -17.28
CA ALA A 5 1.32 -5.75 -17.06
C ALA A 5 1.55 -5.25 -15.62
N LEU A 6 1.27 -6.11 -14.62
CA LEU A 6 1.52 -5.77 -13.21
C LEU A 6 3.01 -5.55 -12.94
N THR A 7 3.89 -6.34 -13.58
CA THR A 7 5.34 -6.15 -13.48
C THR A 7 5.73 -4.75 -13.95
N LYS A 8 5.20 -4.31 -15.10
CA LYS A 8 5.46 -2.97 -15.63
C LYS A 8 4.98 -1.85 -14.70
N ASP A 9 3.83 -2.02 -14.07
CA ASP A 9 3.32 -1.06 -13.09
C ASP A 9 4.21 -1.00 -11.84
N LEU A 10 4.68 -2.15 -11.34
CA LEU A 10 5.61 -2.23 -10.22
C LEU A 10 6.97 -1.60 -10.57
N ASP A 11 7.49 -1.84 -11.77
CA ASP A 11 8.72 -1.22 -12.25
C ASP A 11 8.60 0.30 -12.29
N ARG A 12 7.45 0.82 -12.74
CA ARG A 12 7.20 2.26 -12.77
C ARG A 12 7.13 2.88 -11.38
N ILE A 13 6.51 2.19 -10.41
CA ILE A 13 6.49 2.63 -9.01
C ILE A 13 7.89 2.61 -8.40
N ASN A 14 8.64 1.53 -8.64
CA ASN A 14 10.02 1.38 -8.19
C ASN A 14 10.91 2.52 -8.71
N GLU A 15 10.81 2.86 -10.00
CA GLU A 15 11.52 3.96 -10.64
C GLU A 15 11.16 5.30 -9.98
N LEU A 16 9.87 5.67 -9.98
CA LEU A 16 9.41 6.96 -9.47
C LEU A 16 9.78 7.21 -8.01
N TRP A 17 9.60 6.20 -7.15
CA TRP A 17 9.90 6.36 -5.73
C TRP A 17 11.40 6.42 -5.49
N SER A 18 12.18 5.60 -6.20
CA SER A 18 13.64 5.64 -6.09
C SER A 18 14.21 6.97 -6.58
N GLU A 19 13.68 7.52 -7.68
CA GLU A 19 14.06 8.82 -8.21
C GLU A 19 13.74 9.95 -7.24
N GLY A 20 12.53 9.99 -6.68
CA GLY A 20 12.16 10.99 -5.68
C GLY A 20 13.11 10.99 -4.47
N ILE A 21 13.38 9.81 -3.91
CA ILE A 21 14.33 9.67 -2.80
C ILE A 21 15.75 10.11 -3.20
N ASN A 22 16.21 9.78 -4.41
CA ASN A 22 17.54 10.16 -4.88
C ASN A 22 17.68 11.67 -5.11
N LEU A 23 16.65 12.31 -5.69
CA LEU A 23 16.69 13.73 -6.06
C LEU A 23 16.51 14.64 -4.83
N PHE A 24 15.60 14.29 -3.92
CA PHE A 24 15.22 15.15 -2.81
C PHE A 24 15.81 14.72 -1.46
N GLY A 25 16.52 13.59 -1.42
CA GLY A 25 17.28 13.12 -0.25
C GLY A 25 16.46 12.37 0.81
N GLY A 26 15.14 12.25 0.62
CA GLY A 26 14.26 11.52 1.54
C GLY A 26 14.09 12.17 2.94
N PRO A 27 13.37 11.49 3.86
CA PRO A 27 12.84 10.13 3.73
C PRO A 27 11.51 10.04 2.96
N PHE A 28 10.92 11.18 2.59
CA PHE A 28 9.72 11.27 1.76
C PHE A 28 10.06 11.60 0.31
N LEU A 29 9.11 11.41 -0.61
CA LEU A 29 9.37 11.59 -2.03
C LEU A 29 9.68 13.04 -2.41
N GLY A 30 9.25 14.01 -1.59
CA GLY A 30 9.55 15.44 -1.75
C GLY A 30 10.68 15.97 -0.85
N GLY A 31 11.37 15.09 -0.10
CA GLY A 31 12.45 15.47 0.80
C GLY A 31 12.18 15.10 2.26
N LYS A 32 12.54 16.01 3.18
CA LYS A 32 12.59 15.69 4.62
C LYS A 32 11.23 15.61 5.31
N GLU A 33 10.22 16.29 4.76
CA GLU A 33 8.90 16.42 5.35
C GLU A 33 7.84 15.74 4.50
N PHE A 34 6.81 15.21 5.15
CA PHE A 34 5.67 14.60 4.48
C PHE A 34 4.93 15.66 3.64
N GLY A 35 4.67 15.35 2.38
CA GLY A 35 4.03 16.26 1.45
C GLY A 35 2.83 15.68 0.70
N ALA A 36 2.26 16.51 -0.19
CA ALA A 36 1.13 16.13 -1.04
C ALA A 36 1.43 14.89 -1.90
N ILE A 37 2.67 14.72 -2.35
CA ILE A 37 3.08 13.54 -3.13
C ILE A 37 3.00 12.25 -2.30
N ASP A 38 3.34 12.31 -1.02
CA ASP A 38 3.27 11.15 -0.13
C ASP A 38 1.83 10.79 0.21
N ALA A 39 1.00 11.81 0.46
CA ALA A 39 -0.44 11.64 0.64
C ALA A 39 -1.09 11.00 -0.60
N PHE A 40 -0.67 11.41 -1.80
CA PHE A 40 -1.13 10.83 -3.07
C PHE A 40 -0.75 9.34 -3.20
N TYR A 41 0.45 8.95 -2.77
CA TYR A 41 0.91 7.56 -2.83
C TYR A 41 0.50 6.68 -1.64
N ALA A 42 -0.05 7.25 -0.56
CA ALA A 42 -0.51 6.48 0.60
C ALA A 42 -1.48 5.32 0.26
N PRO A 43 -2.50 5.49 -0.61
CA PRO A 43 -3.34 4.37 -1.04
C PRO A 43 -2.58 3.29 -1.83
N VAL A 44 -1.52 3.67 -2.56
CA VAL A 44 -0.69 2.72 -3.32
C VAL A 44 0.17 1.89 -2.36
N VAL A 45 0.73 2.51 -1.31
CA VAL A 45 1.41 1.81 -0.21
C VAL A 45 0.49 0.74 0.40
N PHE A 46 -0.78 1.06 0.65
CA PHE A 46 -1.72 0.05 1.15
C PHE A 46 -2.03 -1.06 0.14
N ARG A 47 -2.13 -0.77 -1.16
CA ARG A 47 -2.30 -1.84 -2.18
C ARG A 47 -1.11 -2.80 -2.18
N ILE A 48 0.10 -2.28 -2.08
CA ILE A 48 1.33 -3.09 -2.01
C ILE A 48 1.30 -3.99 -0.77
N LEU A 49 0.88 -3.46 0.38
CA LEU A 49 0.67 -4.24 1.60
C LEU A 49 -0.40 -5.32 1.43
N THR A 50 -1.60 -4.97 0.99
CA THR A 50 -2.76 -5.88 0.90
C THR A 50 -2.54 -7.02 -0.09
N TYR A 51 -1.91 -6.74 -1.23
CA TYR A 51 -1.60 -7.75 -2.24
C TYR A 51 -0.23 -8.41 -2.04
N ASN A 52 0.49 -8.05 -0.98
CA ASN A 52 1.82 -8.57 -0.65
C ASN A 52 2.80 -8.51 -1.83
N LEU A 53 2.87 -7.34 -2.48
CA LEU A 53 3.70 -7.12 -3.67
C LEU A 53 5.12 -6.76 -3.26
N ALA A 54 6.11 -7.28 -4.00
CA ALA A 54 7.52 -7.00 -3.75
C ALA A 54 7.99 -5.72 -4.45
N LEU A 55 8.85 -4.96 -3.78
CA LEU A 55 9.51 -3.76 -4.30
C LEU A 55 11.03 -3.92 -4.29
N ASN A 56 11.73 -3.06 -5.02
CA ASN A 56 13.18 -2.95 -4.92
C ASN A 56 13.60 -2.32 -3.57
N SER A 57 14.89 -2.39 -3.23
CA SER A 57 15.39 -1.98 -1.91
C SER A 57 15.08 -0.51 -1.56
N LYS A 58 15.22 0.44 -2.50
CA LYS A 58 14.98 1.86 -2.24
C LYS A 58 13.50 2.18 -2.07
N ALA A 59 12.66 1.69 -2.99
CA ALA A 59 11.22 1.85 -2.90
C ALA A 59 10.66 1.17 -1.64
N ASN A 60 11.23 0.03 -1.23
CA ASN A 60 10.85 -0.65 0.01
C ASN A 60 11.19 0.18 1.26
N THR A 61 12.29 0.93 1.28
CA THR A 61 12.60 1.85 2.39
C THR A 61 11.53 2.92 2.55
N TYR A 62 11.10 3.55 1.46
CA TYR A 62 10.01 4.52 1.48
C TYR A 62 8.68 3.89 1.91
N TYR A 63 8.34 2.72 1.34
CA TYR A 63 7.16 1.94 1.70
C TYR A 63 7.09 1.65 3.21
N ASN A 64 8.18 1.15 3.80
CA ASN A 64 8.26 0.87 5.22
C ASN A 64 8.16 2.15 6.06
N HIS A 65 8.80 3.24 5.60
CA HIS A 65 8.71 4.53 6.28
C HIS A 65 7.26 5.04 6.33
N MET A 66 6.54 4.99 5.20
CA MET A 66 5.13 5.36 5.12
C MET A 66 4.26 4.53 6.08
N LEU A 67 4.41 3.20 6.10
CA LEU A 67 3.64 2.34 7.01
C LEU A 67 3.96 2.58 8.49
N SER A 68 5.12 3.17 8.81
CA SER A 68 5.48 3.52 10.19
C SER A 68 4.83 4.83 10.69
N LEU A 69 4.24 5.62 9.79
CA LEU A 69 3.62 6.90 10.15
C LEU A 69 2.38 6.66 11.02
N GLN A 70 2.24 7.44 12.09
CA GLN A 70 1.09 7.32 13.00
C GLN A 70 -0.24 7.54 12.28
N GLY A 71 -0.30 8.47 11.31
CA GLY A 71 -1.49 8.69 10.48
C GLY A 71 -1.88 7.47 9.65
N MET A 72 -0.90 6.78 9.05
CA MET A 72 -1.12 5.55 8.27
C MET A 72 -1.60 4.40 9.16
N ILE A 73 -0.96 4.21 10.32
CA ILE A 73 -1.37 3.20 11.30
C ILE A 73 -2.80 3.46 11.79
N GLN A 74 -3.15 4.71 12.10
CA GLN A 74 -4.50 5.08 12.53
C GLN A 74 -5.52 4.87 11.41
N TRP A 75 -5.20 5.28 10.18
CA TRP A 75 -6.07 5.08 9.03
C TRP A 75 -6.35 3.59 8.80
N GLN A 76 -5.33 2.73 8.83
CA GLN A 76 -5.52 1.29 8.70
C GLN A 76 -6.43 0.72 9.80
N LYS A 77 -6.18 1.11 11.06
CA LYS A 77 -7.02 0.68 12.20
C LYS A 77 -8.48 1.12 12.06
N MET A 78 -8.72 2.31 11.53
CA MET A 78 -10.08 2.81 11.29
C MET A 78 -10.75 2.07 10.15
N ALA A 79 -10.04 1.81 9.04
CA ALA A 79 -10.54 1.05 7.91
C ALA A 79 -10.94 -0.40 8.31
N LEU A 80 -10.13 -1.06 9.15
CA LEU A 80 -10.46 -2.40 9.66
C LEU A 80 -11.69 -2.43 10.57
N ARG A 81 -12.09 -1.29 11.15
CA ARG A 81 -13.29 -1.14 11.98
C ARG A 81 -14.52 -0.66 11.20
N GLU A 82 -14.38 -0.42 9.89
CA GLU A 82 -15.50 0.04 9.08
C GLU A 82 -16.61 -1.02 9.05
N ALA A 83 -17.81 -0.60 9.46
CA ALA A 83 -18.97 -1.49 9.60
C ALA A 83 -19.81 -1.61 8.32
N TRP A 84 -19.60 -0.71 7.34
CA TRP A 84 -20.28 -0.81 6.06
C TRP A 84 -19.78 -2.03 5.28
N ARG A 85 -20.70 -2.79 4.71
CA ARG A 85 -20.40 -4.05 4.01
C ARG A 85 -21.23 -4.14 2.74
N ASP A 86 -20.60 -4.62 1.68
CA ASP A 86 -21.29 -5.10 0.50
C ASP A 86 -21.60 -6.58 0.68
N LEU A 87 -22.79 -6.89 1.22
CA LEU A 87 -23.19 -8.26 1.55
C LEU A 87 -23.22 -9.17 0.32
N GLY A 88 -23.57 -8.64 -0.86
CA GLY A 88 -23.61 -9.42 -2.09
C GLY A 88 -22.23 -9.95 -2.49
N HIS A 89 -21.22 -9.09 -2.47
CA HIS A 89 -19.84 -9.52 -2.74
C HIS A 89 -19.28 -10.45 -1.65
N GLU A 90 -19.69 -10.29 -0.38
CA GLU A 90 -19.25 -11.18 0.71
C GLU A 90 -19.83 -12.60 0.53
N GLU A 91 -21.09 -12.72 0.14
CA GLU A 91 -21.72 -14.00 -0.21
C GLU A 91 -21.07 -14.64 -1.44
N GLU A 92 -20.71 -13.84 -2.46
CA GLU A 92 -20.03 -14.31 -3.65
C GLU A 92 -18.64 -14.88 -3.33
N VAL A 93 -17.84 -14.18 -2.52
CA VAL A 93 -16.50 -14.63 -2.11
C VAL A 93 -16.54 -16.01 -1.45
N ALA A 94 -17.57 -16.26 -0.62
CA ALA A 94 -17.76 -17.55 0.04
C ALA A 94 -18.12 -18.70 -0.92
N GLN A 95 -18.63 -18.41 -2.13
CA GLN A 95 -18.94 -19.42 -3.14
C GLN A 95 -17.70 -19.84 -3.93
N PHE A 96 -16.75 -18.93 -4.18
CA PHE A 96 -15.58 -19.18 -5.03
C PHE A 96 -14.26 -19.38 -4.27
N GLY A 97 -14.25 -19.19 -2.95
CA GLY A 97 -13.03 -19.28 -2.17
C GLY A 97 -13.25 -19.54 -0.69
N LYS A 98 -12.14 -19.74 0.01
CA LYS A 98 -12.08 -19.83 1.46
C LYS A 98 -11.40 -18.59 2.01
N VAL A 99 -12.05 -17.91 2.95
CA VAL A 99 -11.42 -16.83 3.71
C VAL A 99 -10.30 -17.43 4.59
N LEU A 100 -9.06 -17.01 4.35
CA LEU A 100 -7.89 -17.48 5.09
C LEU A 100 -7.58 -16.63 6.33
N ALA A 101 -7.95 -15.36 6.29
CA ALA A 101 -7.80 -14.41 7.39
C ALA A 101 -8.88 -13.32 7.31
N ASP A 102 -9.44 -12.96 8.45
CA ASP A 102 -10.29 -11.78 8.61
C ASP A 102 -9.60 -10.80 9.58
N HIS A 103 -8.97 -9.77 9.01
CA HIS A 103 -8.20 -8.79 9.78
C HIS A 103 -9.07 -7.77 10.52
N ARG A 104 -10.40 -7.81 10.38
CA ARG A 104 -11.33 -6.93 11.11
C ARG A 104 -11.56 -7.38 12.55
N LEU A 105 -11.23 -8.63 12.86
CA LEU A 105 -11.48 -9.27 14.15
C LEU A 105 -10.28 -9.21 15.11
N ALA A 106 -9.24 -8.43 14.77
CA ALA A 106 -7.99 -8.28 15.52
C ALA A 106 -7.96 -7.05 16.43
#